data_AF-F4D551-F1
#
_entry.id   AF-F4D551-F1
#
_cell.length_a   1.000
_cell.length_b   1.000
_cell.length_c   1.000
_cell.angle_alpha   90.00
_cell.angle_beta   90.00
_cell.angle_gamma   90.00
#
_symmetry.space_group_name_H-M   'P 1'
#
loop_
_entity.id
_entity.type
_entity.pdbx_description
1 polymer ?
#
loop_
_entity_poly.entity_id
_entity_poly.type
_entity_poly.pdbx_seq_one_letter_code
_entity_poly.pdbx_strand_id
1 'polypeptide(L)'
;MPIYSTKTLVKKMFFLHNLRSNNGRYKRYIKAPLRYGGGKSLAVGLIVEYIPNGVRRIISPFIGGGSVEIACATELGLEVLGFDIFDILVNFYQVLLKDKQALYNNLLSLEPTQETYNIIK
;
A
#
# COMPACT_ATOMS: atom_id res chain seq x y z
N MET A 1 10.74 -17.82 -25.97
CA MET A 1 9.80 -17.57 -24.86
C MET A 1 10.35 -16.44 -24.02
N PRO A 2 9.58 -15.40 -23.66
CA PRO A 2 10.11 -14.34 -22.82
C PRO A 2 10.38 -14.93 -21.44
N ILE A 3 11.56 -14.65 -20.91
CA ILE A 3 11.98 -15.00 -19.56
C ILE A 3 11.15 -14.12 -18.62
N TYR A 4 9.93 -14.53 -18.29
CA TYR A 4 9.13 -13.83 -17.28
C TYR A 4 9.89 -13.86 -15.96
N SER A 5 9.90 -12.71 -15.26
CA SER A 5 10.70 -12.41 -14.08
C SER A 5 10.54 -13.46 -12.97
N THR A 6 11.40 -14.47 -12.98
CA THR A 6 11.59 -15.45 -11.90
C THR A 6 11.72 -14.77 -10.54
N LYS A 7 12.29 -13.56 -10.51
CA LYS A 7 12.45 -12.75 -9.30
C LYS A 7 11.12 -12.34 -8.65
N THR A 8 10.14 -11.89 -9.45
CA THR A 8 8.83 -11.46 -8.91
C THR A 8 8.05 -12.65 -8.34
N LEU A 9 8.13 -13.81 -9.01
CA LEU A 9 7.52 -15.06 -8.53
C LEU A 9 8.11 -15.48 -7.17
N VAL A 10 9.44 -15.50 -7.06
CA VAL A 10 10.13 -15.83 -5.80
C VAL A 10 9.73 -14.87 -4.68
N LYS A 11 9.69 -13.55 -4.96
CA LYS A 11 9.23 -12.54 -4.00
C LYS A 11 7.80 -12.78 -3.55
N LYS A 12 6.88 -13.07 -4.48
CA LYS A 12 5.49 -13.39 -4.17
C LYS A 12 5.39 -14.60 -3.24
N MET A 13 6.10 -15.69 -3.55
CA MET A 13 6.10 -16.89 -2.72
C MET A 13 6.63 -16.61 -1.31
N PHE A 14 7.78 -15.93 -1.20
CA PHE A 14 8.37 -15.57 0.09
C PHE A 14 7.45 -14.65 0.92
N PHE A 15 6.86 -13.65 0.28
CA PHE A 15 5.92 -12.75 0.93
C PHE A 15 4.69 -13.48 1.46
N LEU A 16 4.04 -14.30 0.64
CA LEU A 16 2.85 -15.06 1.05
C LEU A 16 3.18 -16.06 2.17
N HIS A 17 4.33 -16.72 2.09
CA HIS A 17 4.81 -17.61 3.15
C HIS A 17 4.94 -16.87 4.49
N ASN A 18 5.61 -15.71 4.51
CA ASN A 18 5.83 -14.96 5.75
C ASN A 18 4.56 -14.31 6.30
N LEU A 19 3.64 -13.94 5.40
CA LEU A 19 2.36 -13.36 5.77
C LEU A 19 1.40 -14.40 6.38
N ARG A 20 1.57 -15.70 6.10
CA ARG A 20 0.75 -16.75 6.73
C ARG A 20 0.97 -16.80 8.24
N SER A 21 -0.13 -17.02 8.96
CA SER A 21 -0.13 -17.29 10.40
C SER A 21 -0.26 -18.77 10.69
N ASN A 22 -0.07 -19.15 11.95
CA ASN A 22 -0.08 -20.55 12.40
C ASN A 22 -1.43 -21.25 12.19
N ASN A 23 -2.54 -20.50 12.04
CA ASN A 23 -3.87 -21.06 11.78
C ASN A 23 -4.19 -21.21 10.28
N GLY A 24 -3.20 -21.04 9.40
CA GLY A 24 -3.34 -21.16 7.95
C GLY A 24 -3.88 -19.90 7.24
N ARG A 25 -4.43 -18.93 7.97
CA ARG A 25 -4.88 -17.64 7.41
C ARG A 25 -3.74 -16.65 7.29
N TYR A 26 -3.87 -15.68 6.37
CA TYR A 26 -2.94 -14.56 6.28
C TYR A 26 -3.11 -13.57 7.44
N LYS A 27 -2.00 -13.07 7.97
CA LYS A 27 -1.95 -11.96 8.93
C LYS A 27 -2.37 -10.66 8.24
N ARG A 28 -2.83 -9.69 9.02
CA ARG A 28 -3.08 -8.33 8.54
C ARG A 28 -1.77 -7.71 8.04
N TYR A 29 -1.76 -7.18 6.83
CA TYR A 29 -0.66 -6.39 6.33
C TYR A 29 -0.77 -4.93 6.80
N ILE A 30 0.20 -4.45 7.57
CA ILE A 30 0.13 -3.17 8.30
C ILE A 30 1.20 -2.15 7.84
N LYS A 31 1.46 -2.05 6.54
CA LYS A 31 2.41 -1.05 5.98
C LYS A 31 1.75 0.18 5.35
N ALA A 32 0.43 0.24 5.27
CA ALA A 32 -0.26 1.43 4.77
C ALA A 32 -0.12 2.59 5.79
N PRO A 33 0.27 3.80 5.36
CA PRO A 33 0.53 4.93 6.27
C PRO A 33 -0.74 5.63 6.75
N LEU A 34 -1.88 5.37 6.11
CA LEU A 34 -3.17 6.01 6.41
C LEU A 34 -4.19 4.95 6.82
N ARG A 35 -5.05 5.31 7.81
CA ARG A 35 -6.30 4.59 8.04
C ARG A 35 -7.37 5.15 7.10
N TYR A 36 -7.89 4.30 6.23
CA TYR A 36 -8.94 4.66 5.30
C TYR A 36 -10.09 3.64 5.37
N GLY A 37 -11.33 4.13 5.24
CA GLY A 37 -12.52 3.28 5.19
C GLY A 37 -12.41 2.23 4.08
N GLY A 38 -12.82 1.00 4.36
CA GLY A 38 -12.72 -0.10 3.38
C GLY A 38 -11.29 -0.61 3.13
N GLY A 39 -10.33 -0.27 3.99
CA GLY A 39 -8.94 -0.72 3.89
C GLY A 39 -8.81 -2.24 3.83
N LYS A 40 -8.19 -2.74 2.75
CA LYS A 40 -8.08 -4.17 2.43
C LYS A 40 -6.89 -4.86 3.11
N SER A 41 -6.37 -4.30 4.19
CA SER A 41 -5.20 -4.82 4.93
C SER A 41 -5.29 -6.30 5.35
N LEU A 42 -6.50 -6.80 5.68
CA LEU A 42 -6.72 -8.22 5.97
C LEU A 42 -6.77 -9.11 4.72
N ALA A 43 -7.13 -8.55 3.56
CA ALA A 43 -7.30 -9.27 2.32
C ALA A 43 -6.04 -9.29 1.45
N VAL A 44 -4.96 -8.56 1.83
CA VAL A 44 -3.73 -8.46 1.04
C VAL A 44 -3.18 -9.82 0.64
N GLY A 45 -3.06 -10.77 1.58
CA GLY A 45 -2.54 -12.10 1.28
C GLY A 45 -3.39 -12.86 0.27
N LEU A 46 -4.71 -12.86 0.45
CA LEU A 46 -5.65 -13.50 -0.47
C LEU A 46 -5.58 -12.86 -1.87
N ILE A 47 -5.65 -11.53 -1.96
CA ILE A 47 -5.62 -10.84 -3.25
C ILE A 47 -4.30 -11.10 -3.97
N VAL A 48 -3.17 -10.98 -3.27
CA VAL A 48 -1.85 -11.21 -3.86
C VAL A 48 -1.68 -12.65 -4.34
N GLU A 49 -2.21 -13.64 -3.61
CA GLU A 49 -2.23 -15.04 -4.03
C GLU A 49 -2.87 -15.22 -5.42
N TYR A 50 -3.99 -14.52 -5.67
CA TYR A 50 -4.72 -14.59 -6.95
C TYR A 50 -4.17 -13.69 -8.07
N ILE A 51 -3.20 -12.80 -7.81
CA ILE A 51 -2.56 -12.03 -8.89
C ILE A 51 -1.81 -12.98 -9.83
N PRO A 52 -2.06 -12.97 -11.15
CA PRO A 52 -1.38 -13.85 -12.09
C PRO A 52 0.16 -13.67 -12.10
N ASN A 53 0.87 -14.73 -12.44
CA ASN A 53 2.31 -14.65 -12.65
C ASN A 53 2.62 -13.88 -13.95
N GLY A 54 3.79 -13.26 -14.03
CA GLY A 54 4.21 -12.48 -15.20
C GLY A 54 3.57 -11.08 -15.31
N VAL A 55 2.75 -10.68 -14.34
CA VAL A 55 2.26 -9.30 -14.22
C VAL A 55 3.45 -8.34 -14.09
N ARG A 56 3.41 -7.24 -14.86
CA ARG A 56 4.47 -6.21 -14.86
C ARG A 56 4.06 -4.95 -14.09
N ARG A 57 2.76 -4.64 -14.09
CA ARG A 57 2.20 -3.43 -13.50
C ARG A 57 0.81 -3.72 -12.94
N ILE A 58 0.48 -3.11 -11.81
CA ILE A 58 -0.88 -3.04 -11.26
C ILE A 58 -1.48 -1.67 -11.61
N ILE A 59 -2.71 -1.68 -12.13
CA ILE A 59 -3.52 -0.47 -12.30
C ILE A 59 -4.65 -0.56 -11.28
N SER A 60 -4.65 0.36 -10.30
CA SER A 60 -5.69 0.42 -9.27
C SER A 60 -6.56 1.66 -9.49
N PRO A 61 -7.78 1.50 -10.05
CA PRO A 61 -8.68 2.62 -10.30
C PRO A 61 -9.27 3.22 -9.00
N PHE A 62 -9.16 2.52 -7.87
CA PHE A 62 -9.69 2.91 -6.57
C PHE A 62 -8.67 2.56 -5.48
N ILE A 63 -7.59 3.32 -5.39
CA ILE A 63 -6.49 3.02 -4.46
C ILE A 63 -6.95 3.07 -3.00
N GLY A 64 -7.84 4.00 -2.63
CA GLY A 64 -8.24 4.18 -1.23
C GLY A 64 -7.03 4.26 -0.30
N GLY A 65 -7.02 3.49 0.79
CA GLY A 65 -5.87 3.39 1.71
C GLY A 65 -4.66 2.61 1.18
N GLY A 66 -4.68 2.09 -0.05
CA GLY A 66 -3.52 1.56 -0.76
C GLY A 66 -2.89 0.28 -0.21
N SER A 67 -3.58 -0.48 0.66
CA SER A 67 -2.95 -1.63 1.35
C SER A 67 -2.45 -2.72 0.39
N VAL A 68 -3.18 -2.99 -0.69
CA VAL A 68 -2.80 -4.04 -1.67
C VAL A 68 -1.72 -3.51 -2.61
N GLU A 69 -1.89 -2.28 -3.07
CA GLU A 69 -1.01 -1.54 -3.96
C GLU A 69 0.38 -1.41 -3.35
N ILE A 70 0.46 -0.97 -2.08
CA ILE A 70 1.71 -0.85 -1.33
C ILE A 70 2.35 -2.23 -1.17
N ALA A 71 1.59 -3.30 -0.90
CA ALA A 71 2.15 -4.64 -0.80
C ALA A 71 2.74 -5.11 -2.16
N CYS A 72 2.04 -4.86 -3.26
CA CYS A 72 2.53 -5.20 -4.61
C CYS A 72 3.80 -4.42 -4.96
N ALA A 73 3.85 -3.12 -4.66
CA ALA A 73 5.02 -2.30 -4.92
C ALA A 73 6.22 -2.69 -4.06
N THR A 74 6.02 -2.81 -2.75
CA THR A 74 7.12 -2.99 -1.80
C THR A 74 7.61 -4.43 -1.71
N GLU A 75 6.70 -5.41 -1.69
CA GLU A 75 7.06 -6.81 -1.46
C GLU A 75 7.36 -7.53 -2.78
N LEU A 76 6.55 -7.29 -3.81
CA LEU A 76 6.69 -7.97 -5.10
C LEU A 76 7.59 -7.17 -6.06
N GLY A 77 7.78 -5.87 -5.82
CA GLY A 77 8.53 -4.99 -6.73
C GLY A 77 7.78 -4.71 -8.04
N LEU A 78 6.45 -4.74 -8.00
CA LEU A 78 5.61 -4.39 -9.16
C LEU A 78 5.48 -2.88 -9.27
N GLU A 79 5.47 -2.38 -10.50
CA GLU A 79 5.03 -1.01 -10.74
C GLU A 79 3.53 -0.89 -10.42
N VAL A 80 3.12 0.19 -9.75
CA VAL A 80 1.72 0.42 -9.43
C VAL A 80 1.32 1.83 -9.84
N LEU A 81 0.22 1.95 -10.57
CA LEU A 81 -0.47 3.21 -10.83
C LEU A 81 -1.79 3.19 -10.08
N GLY A 82 -1.90 4.05 -9.06
CA GLY A 82 -3.10 4.21 -8.25
C GLY A 82 -3.86 5.47 -8.64
N PHE A 83 -5.17 5.35 -8.73
CA PHE A 83 -6.12 6.42 -9.03
C PHE A 83 -7.21 6.42 -7.97
N ASP A 84 -7.73 7.60 -7.69
CA ASP A 84 -8.94 7.80 -6.89
C ASP A 84 -9.62 9.08 -7.36
N ILE A 85 -10.92 9.20 -7.15
CA ILE A 85 -11.65 10.45 -7.43
C ILE A 85 -11.42 11.49 -6.32
N PHE A 86 -10.97 11.05 -5.15
CA PHE A 86 -10.78 11.93 -4.01
C PHE A 86 -9.42 12.62 -4.06
N ASP A 87 -9.39 13.88 -4.52
CA ASP A 87 -8.17 14.65 -4.75
C ASP A 87 -7.25 14.76 -3.53
N ILE A 88 -7.82 14.92 -2.32
CA ILE A 88 -7.04 15.03 -1.08
C ILE A 88 -6.24 13.75 -0.84
N LEU A 89 -6.81 12.58 -1.13
CA LEU A 89 -6.14 11.29 -0.98
C LEU A 89 -5.03 11.12 -2.02
N VAL A 90 -5.30 11.50 -3.27
CA VAL A 90 -4.29 11.45 -4.34
C VAL A 90 -3.13 12.40 -4.02
N ASN A 91 -3.44 13.62 -3.57
CA ASN A 91 -2.45 14.61 -3.16
C ASN A 91 -1.58 14.07 -2.00
N PHE A 92 -2.20 13.49 -0.96
CA PHE A 92 -1.47 12.87 0.14
C PHE A 92 -0.42 11.85 -0.36
N TYR A 93 -0.82 10.92 -1.24
CA TYR A 93 0.12 9.94 -1.79
C TYR A 93 1.20 10.57 -2.66
N GLN A 94 0.86 11.56 -3.48
CA GLN A 94 1.84 12.26 -4.32
C GLN A 94 2.88 12.99 -3.46
N VAL A 95 2.46 13.69 -2.41
CA VAL A 95 3.36 14.38 -1.47
C VAL A 95 4.22 13.37 -0.72
N LEU A 96 3.61 12.29 -0.20
CA LEU A 96 4.32 11.21 0.50
C LEU A 96 5.41 10.57 -0.38
N LEU A 97 5.12 10.34 -1.66
CA LEU A 97 6.07 9.74 -2.60
C LEU A 97 7.16 10.72 -3.04
N LYS A 98 6.82 12.01 -3.17
CA LYS A 98 7.74 13.07 -3.60
C LYS A 98 8.73 13.46 -2.51
N ASP A 99 8.25 13.73 -1.30
CA ASP A 99 9.06 14.19 -0.18
C ASP A 99 8.46 13.77 1.18
N LYS A 100 8.67 12.51 1.53
CA LYS A 100 8.24 11.95 2.81
C LYS A 100 8.84 12.66 4.02
N GLN A 101 10.04 13.26 3.90
CA GLN A 101 10.72 13.90 5.03
C GLN A 101 10.09 15.25 5.33
N ALA A 102 9.80 16.03 4.28
CA ALA A 102 9.05 17.28 4.44
C ALA A 102 7.66 17.01 5.01
N LEU A 103 6.93 16.00 4.51
CA LEU A 103 5.62 15.63 5.07
C LEU A 103 5.73 15.27 6.55
N TYR A 104 6.70 14.42 6.92
CA TYR A 104 6.94 14.04 8.30
C TYR A 104 7.26 15.25 9.19
N ASN A 105 8.17 16.12 8.77
CA ASN A 105 8.58 17.30 9.55
C ASN A 105 7.40 18.27 9.77
N ASN A 106 6.57 18.49 8.73
CA ASN A 106 5.38 19.32 8.84
C ASN A 106 4.36 18.71 9.81
N LEU A 107 4.09 17.41 9.71
CA LEU A 107 3.18 16.73 10.64
C LEU A 107 3.72 16.75 12.09
N LEU A 108 5.03 16.61 12.28
CA LEU A 108 5.65 16.64 13.60
C LEU A 108 5.58 18.02 14.26
N SER A 109 5.50 19.10 13.47
CA SER A 109 5.34 20.46 13.97
C SER A 109 3.94 20.77 14.49
N LEU A 110 2.97 19.89 14.23
CA LEU A 110 1.59 20.04 14.68
C LEU A 110 1.40 19.34 16.03
N GLU A 111 1.05 20.11 17.07
CA GLU A 111 0.65 19.50 18.33
C GLU A 111 -0.72 18.83 18.20
N PRO A 112 -0.90 17.56 18.63
CA PRO A 112 -2.16 16.82 18.48
C PRO A 112 -3.20 17.23 19.54
N THR A 113 -3.57 18.51 19.56
CA THR A 113 -4.56 19.10 20.47
C THR A 113 -5.85 19.44 19.73
N GLN A 114 -6.94 19.60 20.49
CA GLN A 114 -8.23 20.04 19.92
C GLN A 114 -8.14 21.45 19.31
N GLU A 115 -7.31 22.31 19.89
CA GLU A 115 -7.08 23.68 19.41
C GLU A 115 -6.41 23.65 18.03
N THR A 116 -5.29 22.93 17.89
CA THR A 116 -4.60 22.76 16.60
C THR A 116 -5.54 22.17 15.54
N TYR A 117 -6.37 21.19 15.91
CA TYR A 117 -7.35 20.61 14.99
C TYR A 117 -8.36 21.65 14.49
N ASN A 118 -8.88 22.50 15.38
CA ASN A 118 -9.86 23.53 15.02
C ASN A 118 -9.27 24.63 14.13
N ILE A 119 -7.95 24.87 14.18
CA ILE A 119 -7.26 25.83 13.32
C ILE A 119 -7.10 25.28 11.90
N ILE A 120 -6.88 23.98 11.75
CA ILE A 120 -6.57 23.33 10.47
C ILE A 120 -7.84 22.92 9.69
N LYS A 121 -8.92 22.56 10.39
CA LYS A 121 -10.14 22.00 9.80
C LYS A 121 -10.87 22.94 8.86
#